data_AF-A0A381RS83-F1
#
_entry.id   AF-A0A381RS83-F1
#
_cell.length_a   1.000
_cell.length_b   1.000
_cell.length_c   1.000
_cell.angle_alpha   90.00
_cell.angle_beta   90.00
_cell.angle_gamma   90.00
#
_symmetry.space_group_name_H-M   'P 1'
#
loop_
_entity.id
_entity.type
_entity.pdbx_description
1 polymer ?
#
loop_
_entity_poly.entity_id
_entity_poly.type
_entity_poly.pdbx_seq_one_letter_code
_entity_poly.pdbx_strand_id
1 'polypeptide(L)' 'MVAKEIKEGNKAPDFTAFDQNGGKVKLSSFKGKKSVILYFYPKDMTPGCTTQACDFRDQ' A
#
# COMPACT_ATOMS: atom_id res chain seq x y z
N MET A 1 2.06 -5.13 20.16
CA MET A 1 1.53 -4.10 19.24
C MET A 1 0.03 -4.33 19.14
N VAL A 2 -0.79 -3.40 19.63
CA VAL A 2 -2.24 -3.59 19.61
C VAL A 2 -2.74 -3.20 18.22
N ALA A 3 -3.24 -4.16 17.45
CA ALA A 3 -3.93 -3.89 16.20
C ALA A 3 -5.26 -3.19 16.53
N LYS A 4 -5.30 -1.88 16.37
CA LYS A 4 -6.57 -1.15 16.37
C LYS A 4 -7.35 -1.62 15.14
N GLU A 5 -8.57 -2.07 15.37
CA GLU A 5 -9.48 -2.50 14.30
C GLU A 5 -9.63 -1.38 13.25
N ILE A 6 -9.33 -1.69 11.99
CA ILE A 6 -9.48 -0.74 10.87
C ILE A 6 -10.96 -0.71 10.51
N LYS A 7 -11.58 0.45 10.67
CA LYS A 7 -12.98 0.69 10.33
C LYS A 7 -13.08 1.85 9.36
N GLU A 8 -14.07 1.79 8.49
CA GLU A 8 -14.39 2.89 7.59
C GLU A 8 -14.66 4.19 8.37
N GLY A 9 -14.30 5.32 7.80
CA GLY A 9 -14.39 6.64 8.44
C GLY A 9 -13.29 6.94 9.47
N ASN A 10 -12.58 5.92 9.99
CA ASN A 10 -11.42 6.17 10.83
C ASN A 10 -10.23 6.64 10.00
N LYS A 11 -9.42 7.52 10.61
CA LYS A 11 -8.12 7.86 10.05
C LYS A 11 -7.22 6.62 10.00
N ALA A 12 -6.66 6.35 8.82
CA ALA A 12 -5.71 5.26 8.64
C ALA A 12 -4.50 5.41 9.59
N PRO A 13 -4.02 4.32 10.22
CA PRO A 13 -2.83 4.35 11.07
C PRO A 13 -1.61 4.81 10.27
N ASP A 14 -0.81 5.71 10.84
CA ASP A 14 0.44 6.10 10.20
C ASP A 14 1.45 4.95 10.28
N PHE A 15 2.24 4.79 9.22
CA PHE A 15 3.33 3.81 9.18
C PHE A 15 4.51 4.39 8.43
N THR A 16 5.69 3.85 8.73
CA THR A 16 6.90 4.08 7.95
C THR A 16 7.41 2.72 7.49
N ALA A 17 7.58 2.56 6.18
CA ALA A 17 8.14 1.37 5.56
C ALA A 17 9.34 1.75 4.70
N PHE A 18 10.16 0.77 4.35
CA PHE A 18 11.18 0.93 3.33
C PHE A 18 10.62 0.47 1.98
N ASP A 19 10.87 1.24 0.93
CA ASP A 19 10.62 0.83 -0.44
C ASP A 19 11.71 -0.13 -0.96
N GLN A 20 11.57 -0.59 -2.20
CA GLN A 20 12.50 -1.50 -2.85
C GLN A 20 13.92 -0.96 -3.01
N ASN A 21 14.11 0.35 -2.93
CA ASN A 21 15.41 1.03 -3.04
C ASN A 21 15.98 1.39 -1.66
N GLY A 22 15.34 0.97 -0.56
CA GLY A 22 15.71 1.35 0.80
C GLY A 22 15.28 2.77 1.19
N GLY A 23 14.46 3.43 0.38
CA GLY A 23 13.86 4.74 0.67
C GLY A 23 12.79 4.62 1.75
N LYS A 24 12.72 5.60 2.67
CA LYS A 24 11.66 5.64 3.70
C LYS A 24 10.38 6.21 3.12
N VAL A 25 9.32 5.42 3.12
CA VAL A 25 7.96 5.83 2.73
C VAL A 25 7.11 5.98 3.99
N LYS A 26 6.45 7.13 4.15
CA LYS A 26 5.51 7.39 5.23
C LYS A 26 4.10 7.59 4.67
N LEU A 27 3.08 7.02 5.31
CA LEU A 27 1.69 7.26 4.88
C LEU A 27 1.33 8.75 4.94
N SER A 28 1.80 9.44 5.97
CA SER A 28 1.61 10.88 6.13
C SER A 28 2.20 11.73 5.01
N SER A 29 3.17 11.24 4.23
CA SER A 29 3.72 11.95 3.06
C SER A 29 2.74 12.03 1.88
N PHE A 30 1.68 11.21 1.87
CA PHE A 30 0.66 11.21 0.82
C PHE A 30 -0.54 12.11 1.12
N LYS A 31 -0.51 12.88 2.23
CA LYS A 31 -1.56 13.85 2.54
C LYS A 31 -1.73 14.86 1.40
N GLY A 32 -2.97 15.19 1.07
CA GLY A 32 -3.30 16.11 -0.03
C GLY A 32 -3.36 15.47 -1.42
N LYS A 33 -2.97 14.18 -1.56
CA LYS A 33 -3.33 13.39 -2.75
C LYS A 33 -4.82 13.06 -2.72
N LYS A 34 -5.45 12.97 -3.90
CA LYS A 34 -6.90 12.71 -4.03
C LYS A 34 -7.31 11.40 -3.35
N SER A 35 -6.53 10.34 -3.55
CA SER A 35 -6.74 9.02 -2.96
C SER A 35 -5.39 8.29 -2.82
N VAL A 36 -5.31 7.36 -1.87
CA VAL A 36 -4.17 6.45 -1.67
C VAL A 36 -4.69 5.04 -1.50
N ILE A 37 -4.17 4.10 -2.27
CA ILE A 37 -4.50 2.67 -2.17
C ILE A 37 -3.28 1.96 -1.57
N LEU A 38 -3.50 1.23 -0.48
CA LEU A 38 -2.48 0.39 0.17
C LEU A 38 -2.92 -1.06 0.09
N TYR A 39 -2.08 -1.90 -0.52
CA TYR A 39 -2.37 -3.31 -0.74
C TYR A 39 -1.27 -4.16 -0.12
N PHE A 40 -1.65 -5.04 0.80
CA PHE A 40 -0.74 -6.00 1.43
C PHE A 40 -0.88 -7.35 0.72
N TYR A 41 0.25 -7.98 0.42
CA TYR A 41 0.29 -9.31 -0.16
C TYR A 41 1.34 -10.15 0.59
N PRO A 42 1.10 -11.45 0.77
CA PRO A 42 1.88 -12.28 1.70
C PRO A 42 3.29 -12.59 1.20
N LYS A 43 3.51 -12.61 -0.12
CA LYS A 43 4.80 -12.94 -0.71
C LYS A 43 4.91 -12.46 -2.16
N ASP A 44 6.07 -11.88 -2.48
CA ASP A 44 6.51 -11.52 -3.82
C ASP A 44 6.69 -12.77 -4.70
N MET A 45 6.32 -12.66 -5.98
CA MET A 45 6.53 -13.72 -6.98
C MET A 45 5.86 -15.08 -6.66
N THR A 46 4.67 -15.07 -6.05
CA THR A 46 3.80 -16.26 -6.01
C THR A 46 3.19 -16.50 -7.41
N PRO A 47 2.89 -17.75 -7.82
CA PRO A 47 2.34 -18.04 -9.14
C PRO A 47 0.91 -17.50 -9.24
N GLY A 48 0.84 -16.23 -9.62
CA GLY A 48 -0.32 -15.42 -9.88
C GLY A 48 0.11 -14.17 -10.65
N CYS A 49 1.12 -14.31 -11.50
CA CYS A 49 1.49 -13.29 -12.45
C CYS A 49 0.74 -13.58 -13.75
N THR A 50 0.24 -12.54 -14.42
CA THR A 50 -0.32 -12.49 -15.78
C THR A 50 -1.85 -12.56 -15.99
N THR A 51 -2.62 -11.64 -15.40
CA THR A 51 -3.67 -10.94 -16.20
C THR A 51 -3.97 -9.53 -15.69
N GLN A 52 -4.10 -9.30 -14.37
CA GLN A 52 -4.59 -8.02 -13.85
C GLN A 52 -3.54 -6.90 -13.71
N ALA A 53 -2.24 -7.22 -13.65
CA ALA A 53 -1.19 -6.21 -13.47
C ALA A 53 -0.82 -5.46 -14.75
N CYS A 54 -1.20 -5.98 -15.93
CA CYS A 54 -0.93 -5.31 -17.21
C CYS A 54 -1.94 -4.19 -17.49
N ASP A 55 -3.21 -4.35 -17.12
CA ASP A 55 -4.26 -3.32 -17.36
C ASP A 55 -4.02 -2.02 -16.58
N PHE A 56 -3.36 -2.09 -15.42
CA PHE A 56 -3.07 -0.90 -14.62
C PHE A 56 -1.83 -0.11 -15.08
N ARG A 57 -0.94 -0.72 -15.88
CA ARG A 57 0.31 -0.08 -16.31
C ARG A 57 0.12 0.71 -17.61
N ASP A 58 -0.69 0.22 -18.51
CA ASP A 58 -0.79 0.72 -19.89
C ASP A 58 -2.05 1.61 -20.12
N GLN A 59 -2.65 2.16 -19.05
CA GLN A 59 -3.63 3.27 -19.09
C GLN A 59 -3.11 4.54 -18.42
#